data_AF-A0A432XNI7-F1
#
_entry.id   AF-A0A432XNI7-F1
#
_cell.length_a   1.000
_cell.length_b   1.000
_cell.length_c   1.000
_cell.angle_alpha   90.00
_cell.angle_beta   90.00
_cell.angle_gamma   90.00
#
_symmetry.space_group_name_H-M   'P 1'
#
loop_
_entity.id
_entity.type
_entity.pdbx_description
1 polymer ?
#
loop_
_entity_poly.entity_id
_entity_poly.type
_entity_poly.pdbx_seq_one_letter_code
_entity_poly.pdbx_strand_id
1 'polypeptide(L)'
;MKRIANLYLDELQPSREWLTLTRFLKTSAVLLVVFLLMWVVINYINAQQQRESEQVRAQLAAAQAQLQQRQAQLDNALNDPELNDALREVEQTLALRNKLLEQMYSHTQRNQQSYSQLLTDLAAADQNSVWLQRILVVDNALSIEGRTLKPQGLPDWLASFSRYPSLQDRPFGVFELVEDEQQGLRFVVGHLNNAGSNQNTPEARR
;
A
#
# COMPACT_ATOMS: atom_id res chain seq x y z
N MET A 1 -67.11 -83.15 90.38
CA MET A 1 -66.12 -82.58 89.43
C MET A 1 -66.68 -81.27 88.89
N LYS A 2 -66.13 -80.11 89.26
CA LYS A 2 -66.58 -78.79 88.77
C LYS A 2 -65.57 -78.28 87.74
N ARG A 3 -65.99 -78.13 86.48
CA ARG A 3 -65.20 -77.49 85.42
C ARG A 3 -65.48 -75.99 85.45
N ILE A 4 -64.45 -75.20 85.75
CA ILE A 4 -64.52 -73.75 85.68
C ILE A 4 -64.27 -73.40 84.21
N ALA A 5 -65.32 -72.96 83.51
CA ALA A 5 -65.16 -72.47 82.16
C ALA A 5 -64.33 -71.17 82.22
N ASN A 6 -63.19 -71.16 81.56
CA ASN A 6 -62.35 -69.96 81.46
C ASN A 6 -63.07 -68.96 80.55
N LEU A 7 -63.78 -68.00 81.15
CA LEU A 7 -64.49 -66.91 80.46
C LEU A 7 -63.54 -65.75 80.09
N TYR A 8 -62.23 -66.00 80.09
CA TYR A 8 -61.25 -65.04 79.63
C TYR A 8 -61.35 -64.94 78.10
N LEU A 9 -62.27 -64.09 77.64
CA LEU A 9 -62.43 -63.70 76.25
C LEU A 9 -61.14 -63.01 75.80
N ASP A 10 -60.62 -63.37 74.61
CA ASP A 10 -59.46 -62.72 73.98
C ASP A 10 -59.66 -61.20 73.78
N GLU A 11 -60.91 -60.74 73.83
CA GLU A 11 -61.30 -59.33 73.75
C GLU A 11 -60.93 -58.50 74.99
N LEU A 12 -60.60 -59.16 76.12
CA LEU A 12 -60.14 -58.51 77.36
C LEU A 12 -58.61 -58.41 77.46
N GLN A 13 -57.86 -58.72 76.39
CA GLN A 13 -56.44 -58.39 76.37
C GLN A 13 -56.28 -56.86 76.35
N PRO A 14 -55.48 -56.26 77.26
CA PRO A 14 -55.23 -54.82 77.23
C PRO A 14 -54.53 -54.52 75.91
N SER A 15 -55.28 -53.90 74.99
CA SER A 15 -54.77 -53.40 73.72
C SER A 15 -53.55 -52.54 74.03
N ARG A 16 -52.37 -53.05 73.71
CA ARG A 16 -51.16 -52.25 73.72
C ARG A 16 -51.40 -51.17 72.68
N GLU A 17 -51.74 -49.96 73.09
CA GLU A 17 -51.91 -48.86 72.17
C GLU A 17 -50.54 -48.50 71.59
N TRP A 18 -50.22 -49.06 70.42
CA TRP A 18 -49.00 -48.75 69.67
C TRP A 18 -48.95 -47.25 69.31
N LEU A 19 -50.12 -46.60 69.28
CA LEU A 19 -50.35 -45.16 69.11
C LEU A 19 -50.91 -44.50 70.39
N THR A 20 -50.18 -44.53 71.49
CA THR A 20 -50.44 -43.54 72.56
C THR A 20 -50.24 -42.14 71.97
N LEU A 21 -51.23 -41.24 72.08
CA LEU A 21 -51.19 -39.87 71.51
C LEU A 21 -49.87 -39.15 71.80
N THR A 22 -49.30 -39.37 72.99
CA THR A 22 -47.99 -38.84 73.42
C THR A 22 -46.82 -39.32 72.57
N ARG A 23 -46.82 -40.57 72.09
CA ARG A 23 -45.74 -41.11 71.24
C ARG A 23 -45.80 -40.52 69.83
N PHE A 24 -46.99 -40.38 69.25
CA PHE A 24 -47.20 -39.72 67.97
C PHE A 24 -46.79 -38.23 68.00
N LEU A 25 -47.10 -37.54 69.10
CA LEU A 25 -46.71 -36.14 69.28
C LEU A 25 -45.18 -35.99 69.41
N LYS A 26 -44.50 -36.93 70.08
CA LYS A 26 -43.04 -36.93 70.17
C LYS A 26 -42.37 -37.23 68.83
N THR A 27 -42.84 -38.23 68.08
CA THR A 27 -42.26 -38.58 66.78
C THR A 27 -42.46 -37.46 65.77
N SER A 28 -43.65 -36.87 65.71
CA SER A 28 -43.93 -35.71 64.84
C SER A 28 -43.10 -34.48 65.22
N ALA A 29 -42.93 -34.19 66.52
CA ALA A 29 -42.05 -33.11 66.97
C ALA A 29 -40.58 -33.34 66.56
N VAL A 30 -40.07 -34.56 66.71
CA VAL A 30 -38.71 -34.92 66.26
C VAL A 30 -38.59 -34.76 64.74
N LEU A 31 -39.59 -35.22 63.98
CA LEU A 31 -39.61 -35.09 62.52
C LEU A 31 -39.60 -33.62 62.08
N LEU A 32 -40.38 -32.77 62.74
CA LEU A 32 -40.39 -31.32 62.50
C LEU A 32 -39.03 -30.68 62.78
N VAL A 33 -38.38 -31.05 63.88
CA VAL A 33 -37.03 -30.53 64.20
C VAL A 33 -36.03 -30.97 63.15
N VAL A 34 -36.07 -32.23 62.70
CA VAL A 34 -35.21 -32.72 61.61
C VAL A 34 -35.48 -31.97 60.30
N PHE A 35 -36.74 -31.72 59.95
CA PHE A 35 -37.09 -30.92 58.78
C PHE A 35 -36.59 -29.47 58.87
N LEU A 36 -36.73 -28.84 60.04
CA LEU A 36 -36.22 -27.48 60.28
C LEU A 36 -34.70 -27.42 60.13
N LEU A 37 -33.98 -28.37 60.73
CA LEU A 37 -32.52 -28.46 60.61
C LEU A 37 -32.10 -28.68 59.16
N MET A 38 -32.76 -29.60 58.45
CA MET A 38 -32.50 -29.85 57.04
C MET A 38 -32.77 -28.61 56.18
N TRP A 39 -33.87 -27.90 56.44
CA TRP A 39 -34.20 -26.66 55.74
C TRP A 39 -33.16 -25.58 55.94
N VAL A 40 -32.70 -25.36 57.17
CA VAL A 40 -31.63 -24.38 57.48
C VAL A 40 -30.33 -24.73 56.76
N VAL A 41 -29.91 -26.01 56.78
CA VAL A 41 -28.69 -26.47 56.09
C VAL A 41 -28.80 -26.26 54.58
N ILE A 42 -29.92 -26.64 53.96
CA ILE A 42 -30.15 -26.43 52.53
C ILE A 42 -30.15 -24.95 52.17
N ASN A 43 -30.77 -24.09 52.98
CA ASN A 43 -30.79 -22.66 52.74
C ASN A 43 -29.39 -22.05 52.83
N TYR A 44 -28.58 -22.48 53.80
CA TYR A 44 -27.20 -22.05 53.95
C TYR A 44 -26.33 -22.42 52.74
N ILE A 45 -26.44 -23.67 52.27
CA ILE A 45 -25.70 -24.15 51.09
C ILE A 45 -26.11 -23.38 49.83
N ASN A 46 -27.42 -23.16 49.63
CA ASN A 46 -27.92 -22.38 48.50
C ASN A 46 -27.43 -20.93 48.55
N ALA A 47 -27.45 -20.30 49.72
CA ALA A 47 -26.96 -18.93 49.88
C ALA A 47 -25.46 -18.82 49.57
N GLN A 48 -24.66 -19.84 49.93
CA GLN A 48 -23.24 -19.87 49.60
C GLN A 48 -23.01 -20.03 48.09
N GLN A 49 -23.69 -20.96 47.42
CA GLN A 49 -23.62 -21.12 45.97
C GLN A 49 -24.07 -19.86 45.21
N GLN A 50 -25.11 -19.18 45.70
CA GLN A 50 -25.59 -17.95 45.10
C GLN A 50 -24.51 -16.86 45.13
N ARG A 51 -23.81 -16.71 46.26
CA ARG A 51 -22.70 -15.74 46.41
C ARG A 51 -21.52 -16.06 45.50
N GLU A 52 -21.15 -17.33 45.37
CA GLU A 52 -20.08 -17.74 44.46
C GLU A 52 -20.44 -17.43 43.00
N SER A 53 -21.68 -17.74 42.59
CA SER A 53 -22.20 -17.43 41.26
C SER A 53 -22.23 -15.92 40.98
N GLU A 54 -22.65 -15.11 41.96
CA GLU A 54 -22.65 -13.65 41.85
C GLU A 54 -21.23 -13.08 41.74
N GLN A 55 -20.27 -13.61 42.51
CA GLN A 55 -18.86 -13.20 42.40
C GLN A 55 -18.28 -13.53 41.03
N VAL A 56 -18.52 -14.74 40.51
CA VAL A 56 -18.06 -15.14 39.18
C VAL A 56 -18.70 -14.26 38.10
N ARG A 57 -20.00 -13.95 38.21
CA ARG A 57 -20.67 -13.03 37.28
C ARG A 57 -20.10 -11.62 37.36
N ALA A 58 -19.81 -11.11 38.55
CA ALA A 58 -19.20 -9.79 38.74
C ALA A 58 -17.80 -9.72 38.13
N GLN A 59 -16.98 -10.77 38.32
CA GLN A 59 -15.66 -10.88 37.68
C GLN A 59 -15.77 -10.91 36.16
N LEU A 60 -16.71 -11.68 35.62
CA LEU A 60 -16.95 -11.77 34.18
C LEU A 60 -17.42 -10.43 33.59
N ALA A 61 -18.32 -9.73 34.28
CA ALA A 61 -18.77 -8.40 33.87
C ALA A 61 -17.62 -7.37 33.89
N ALA A 62 -16.77 -7.40 34.93
CA ALA A 62 -15.60 -6.55 35.01
C ALA A 62 -14.61 -6.82 33.87
N ALA A 63 -14.34 -8.11 33.58
CA ALA A 63 -13.48 -8.51 32.47
C ALA A 63 -14.04 -8.08 31.11
N GLN A 64 -15.36 -8.23 30.89
CA GLN A 64 -16.02 -7.76 29.67
C GLN A 64 -15.94 -6.23 29.52
N ALA A 65 -16.17 -5.48 30.59
CA ALA A 65 -16.05 -4.03 30.58
C ALA A 65 -14.61 -3.59 30.24
N GLN A 66 -13.61 -4.28 30.79
CA GLN A 66 -12.20 -4.01 30.48
C GLN A 66 -11.86 -4.33 29.02
N LEU A 67 -12.38 -5.44 28.48
CA LEU A 67 -12.21 -5.78 27.07
C LEU A 67 -12.87 -4.74 26.15
N GLN A 68 -14.09 -4.30 26.46
CA GLN A 68 -14.77 -3.25 25.69
C GLN A 68 -14.00 -1.93 25.72
N GLN A 69 -13.47 -1.54 26.89
CA GLN A 69 -12.66 -0.34 27.01
C GLN A 69 -11.37 -0.43 26.20
N ARG A 70 -10.70 -1.59 26.22
CA ARG A 70 -9.49 -1.84 25.40
C ARG A 70 -9.81 -1.82 23.91
N GLN A 71 -10.92 -2.43 23.51
CA GLN A 71 -11.37 -2.43 22.12
C GLN A 71 -11.68 -1.00 21.65
N ALA A 72 -12.38 -0.20 22.45
CA ALA A 72 -12.67 1.19 22.13
C ALA A 72 -11.39 2.05 22.05
N GLN A 73 -10.40 1.81 22.91
CA GLN A 73 -9.09 2.46 22.82
C GLN A 73 -8.34 2.08 21.54
N LEU A 74 -8.41 0.81 21.15
CA LEU A 74 -7.77 0.31 19.94
C LEU A 74 -8.47 0.83 18.69
N ASP A 75 -9.80 0.84 18.66
CA ASP A 75 -10.59 1.38 17.55
C ASP A 75 -10.38 2.90 17.41
N ASN A 76 -10.25 3.64 18.52
CA ASN A 76 -9.89 5.06 18.47
C ASN A 76 -8.45 5.29 17.97
N ALA A 77 -7.50 4.43 18.35
CA ALA A 77 -6.12 4.53 17.88
C ALA A 77 -5.96 4.13 16.40
N LEU A 78 -6.75 3.15 15.92
CA LEU A 78 -6.74 2.71 14.53
C LEU A 78 -7.54 3.64 13.61
N ASN A 79 -8.61 4.26 14.13
CA ASN A 79 -9.40 5.26 13.41
C ASN A 79 -8.88 6.69 13.60
N ASP A 80 -7.65 6.91 14.09
CA ASP A 80 -7.10 8.25 14.24
C ASP A 80 -7.06 8.92 12.85
N PRO A 81 -8.04 9.78 12.51
CA PRO A 81 -8.24 10.23 11.14
C PRO A 81 -7.05 11.07 10.68
N GLU A 82 -6.33 11.68 11.63
CA GLU A 82 -5.11 12.44 11.39
C GLU A 82 -4.00 11.59 10.78
N LEU A 83 -3.81 10.35 11.23
CA LEU A 83 -2.75 9.48 10.71
C LEU A 83 -3.09 8.97 9.30
N ASN A 84 -4.35 8.62 9.07
CA ASN A 84 -4.82 8.20 7.74
C ASN A 84 -4.85 9.36 6.73
N ASP A 85 -5.14 10.57 7.17
CA ASP A 85 -5.10 11.77 6.32
C ASP A 85 -3.64 12.16 6.01
N ALA A 86 -2.75 12.14 7.00
CA ALA A 86 -1.32 12.35 6.79
C ALA A 86 -0.72 11.29 5.86
N LEU A 87 -1.08 10.02 6.01
CA LEU A 87 -0.61 8.95 5.12
C LEU A 87 -1.10 9.17 3.68
N ARG A 88 -2.37 9.55 3.49
CA ARG A 88 -2.91 9.86 2.16
C ARG A 88 -2.22 11.07 1.52
N GLU A 89 -1.91 12.11 2.27
CA GLU A 89 -1.18 13.28 1.77
C GLU A 89 0.25 12.91 1.33
N VAL A 90 0.94 12.09 2.13
CA VAL A 90 2.28 11.59 1.82
C VAL A 90 2.26 10.71 0.57
N GLU A 91 1.30 9.79 0.46
CA GLU A 91 1.14 8.92 -0.72
C GLU A 91 0.85 9.72 -1.99
N GLN A 92 -0.03 10.72 -1.92
CA GLN A 92 -0.33 11.60 -3.05
C GLN A 92 0.91 12.39 -3.50
N THR A 93 1.65 12.93 -2.54
CA THR A 93 2.89 13.68 -2.82
C THR A 93 3.93 12.78 -3.48
N LEU A 94 4.06 11.55 -3.01
CA LEU A 94 5.03 10.59 -3.53
C LEU A 94 4.64 10.12 -4.94
N ALA A 95 3.35 9.87 -5.18
CA ALA A 95 2.82 9.54 -6.51
C ALA A 95 3.05 10.68 -7.52
N LEU A 96 2.83 11.94 -7.12
CA LEU A 96 3.08 13.10 -7.97
C LEU A 96 4.56 13.25 -8.33
N ARG A 97 5.44 13.11 -7.34
CA ARG A 97 6.90 13.17 -7.56
C ARG A 97 7.38 12.06 -8.48
N ASN A 98 6.89 10.85 -8.31
CA ASN A 98 7.24 9.72 -9.19
C ASN A 98 6.79 9.95 -10.63
N LYS A 99 5.57 10.45 -10.86
CA LYS A 99 5.10 10.82 -12.20
C LYS A 99 5.98 11.88 -12.85
N LEU A 100 6.38 12.89 -12.08
CA LEU A 100 7.26 13.95 -12.57
C LEU A 100 8.64 13.39 -12.94
N LEU A 101 9.21 12.52 -12.09
CA LEU A 101 10.48 11.86 -12.39
C LEU A 101 10.38 10.99 -13.64
N GLU A 102 9.32 10.19 -13.80
CA GLU A 102 9.10 9.35 -14.98
C GLU A 102 9.03 10.18 -16.27
N GLN A 103 8.35 11.33 -16.23
CA GLN A 103 8.31 12.27 -17.33
C GLN A 103 9.71 12.83 -17.64
N MET A 104 10.49 13.23 -16.63
CA MET A 104 11.85 13.74 -16.85
C MET A 104 12.81 12.65 -17.39
N TYR A 105 12.74 11.44 -16.87
CA TYR A 105 13.59 10.31 -17.30
C TYR A 105 13.26 9.86 -18.72
N SER A 106 11.99 9.79 -19.10
CA SER A 106 11.59 9.38 -20.45
C SER A 106 12.07 10.34 -21.54
N HIS A 107 12.15 11.65 -21.24
CA HIS A 107 12.72 12.65 -22.15
C HIS A 107 14.26 12.67 -22.13
N THR A 108 14.87 12.56 -20.96
CA THR A 108 16.33 12.74 -20.81
C THR A 108 17.12 11.52 -21.30
N GLN A 109 16.70 10.31 -20.91
CA GLN A 109 17.41 9.06 -21.27
C GLN A 109 17.37 8.81 -22.78
N ARG A 110 16.21 9.05 -23.40
CA ARG A 110 16.01 8.89 -24.85
C ARG A 110 16.90 9.84 -25.65
N ASN A 111 17.04 11.09 -25.20
CA ASN A 111 17.89 12.07 -25.88
C ASN A 111 19.39 11.74 -25.72
N GLN A 112 19.85 11.38 -24.52
CA GLN A 112 21.27 11.09 -24.28
C GLN A 112 21.80 9.91 -25.11
N GLN A 113 21.05 8.81 -25.21
CA GLN A 113 21.46 7.67 -26.05
C GLN A 113 21.45 8.02 -27.54
N SER A 114 20.50 8.84 -27.98
CA SER A 114 20.41 9.28 -29.37
C SER A 114 21.58 10.17 -29.79
N TYR A 115 22.07 11.07 -28.93
CA TYR A 115 23.19 11.97 -29.28
C TYR A 115 24.53 11.25 -29.40
N SER A 116 24.84 10.33 -28.47
CA SER A 116 26.09 9.56 -28.53
C SER A 116 26.15 8.70 -29.80
N GLN A 117 25.03 8.09 -30.18
CA GLN A 117 24.96 7.29 -31.41
C GLN A 117 25.06 8.16 -32.67
N LEU A 118 24.41 9.34 -32.68
CA LEU A 118 24.53 10.32 -33.76
C LEU A 118 25.97 10.76 -33.99
N LEU A 119 26.68 11.16 -32.93
CA LEU A 119 28.07 11.60 -33.04
C LEU A 119 29.00 10.45 -33.48
N THR A 120 28.71 9.22 -33.05
CA THR A 120 29.46 8.03 -33.47
C THR A 120 29.27 7.75 -34.95
N ASP A 121 28.02 7.77 -35.42
CA ASP A 121 27.68 7.56 -36.83
C ASP A 121 28.26 8.67 -37.71
N LEU A 122 28.24 9.92 -37.24
CA LEU A 122 28.84 11.06 -37.93
C LEU A 122 30.37 10.92 -38.04
N ALA A 123 31.04 10.44 -36.99
CA ALA A 123 32.47 10.15 -37.01
C ALA A 123 32.81 8.96 -37.92
N ALA A 124 31.90 7.99 -38.06
CA ALA A 124 32.06 6.87 -38.98
C ALA A 124 31.85 7.27 -40.45
N ALA A 125 31.05 8.31 -40.71
CA ALA A 125 30.83 8.90 -42.03
C ALA A 125 31.95 9.90 -42.43
N ASP A 126 33.20 9.59 -42.09
CA ASP A 126 34.36 10.44 -42.38
C ASP A 126 34.70 10.45 -43.88
N GLN A 127 35.07 11.63 -44.41
CA GLN A 127 35.49 11.81 -45.79
C GLN A 127 36.62 12.83 -45.90
N ASN A 128 37.77 12.40 -46.46
CA ASN A 128 39.02 13.17 -46.55
C ASN A 128 38.94 14.58 -47.16
N SER A 129 37.84 14.93 -47.82
CA SER A 129 37.64 16.25 -48.45
C SER A 129 36.77 17.21 -47.64
N VAL A 130 36.26 16.80 -46.48
CA VAL A 130 35.30 17.54 -45.65
C VAL A 130 35.84 17.66 -44.23
N TRP A 131 35.85 18.88 -43.69
CA TRP A 131 36.22 19.13 -42.29
C TRP A 131 35.05 19.77 -41.56
N LEU A 132 34.66 19.18 -40.44
CA LEU A 132 33.59 19.67 -39.59
C LEU A 132 34.14 20.71 -38.60
N GLN A 133 33.44 21.82 -38.43
CA GLN A 133 33.80 22.90 -37.49
C GLN A 133 32.75 23.08 -36.39
N ARG A 134 31.47 22.97 -36.75
CA ARG A 134 30.37 23.12 -35.80
C ARG A 134 29.30 22.08 -36.07
N ILE A 135 28.85 21.43 -35.01
CA ILE A 135 27.72 20.50 -35.02
C ILE A 135 26.70 21.04 -34.01
N LEU A 136 25.48 21.26 -34.46
CA LEU A 136 24.37 21.78 -33.67
C LEU A 136 23.20 20.80 -33.75
N VAL A 137 22.69 20.40 -32.59
CA VAL A 137 21.53 19.51 -32.47
C VAL A 137 20.48 20.18 -31.59
N VAL A 138 19.31 20.46 -32.15
CA VAL A 138 18.18 21.10 -31.44
C VAL A 138 16.91 20.35 -31.80
N ASP A 139 16.20 19.78 -30.82
CA ASP A 139 14.90 19.11 -31.00
C ASP A 139 14.83 18.18 -32.23
N ASN A 140 15.86 17.34 -32.40
CA ASN A 140 16.03 16.40 -33.51
C ASN A 140 16.42 17.01 -34.89
N ALA A 141 16.59 18.33 -35.00
CA ALA A 141 17.22 18.96 -36.15
C ALA A 141 18.76 18.95 -35.98
N LEU A 142 19.46 18.50 -37.03
CA LEU A 142 20.92 18.50 -37.11
C LEU A 142 21.35 19.61 -38.09
N SER A 143 22.28 20.45 -37.64
CA SER A 143 22.98 21.41 -38.48
C SER A 143 24.48 21.22 -38.34
N ILE A 144 25.16 21.20 -39.48
CA ILE A 144 26.59 20.96 -39.57
C ILE A 144 27.20 22.11 -40.38
N GLU A 145 28.25 22.70 -39.85
CA GLU A 145 29.07 23.70 -40.54
C GLU A 145 30.48 23.17 -40.69
N GLY A 146 31.08 23.43 -41.83
CA GLY A 146 32.42 22.96 -42.12
C GLY A 146 33.05 23.60 -43.35
N ARG A 147 34.18 23.04 -43.76
CA ARG A 147 34.92 23.43 -44.96
C ARG A 147 35.11 22.23 -45.89
N THR A 148 35.12 22.48 -47.19
CA THR A 148 35.45 21.46 -48.20
C THR A 148 36.42 22.00 -49.24
N LEU A 149 37.35 21.15 -49.67
CA LEU A 149 38.25 21.43 -50.81
C LEU A 149 37.65 20.97 -52.14
N LYS A 150 36.65 20.08 -52.10
CA LYS A 150 36.00 19.50 -53.29
C LYS A 150 34.48 19.66 -53.17
N PRO A 151 33.89 20.69 -53.76
CA PRO A 151 32.43 20.91 -53.68
C PRO A 151 31.64 19.75 -54.27
N GLN A 152 32.21 19.03 -55.24
CA GLN A 152 31.59 17.87 -55.88
C GLN A 152 31.48 16.64 -54.95
N GLY A 153 32.28 16.56 -53.87
CA GLY A 153 32.24 15.45 -52.94
C GLY A 153 31.22 15.62 -51.80
N LEU A 154 30.64 16.81 -51.66
CA LEU A 154 29.67 17.12 -50.60
C LEU A 154 28.33 16.38 -50.77
N PRO A 155 27.74 16.28 -51.98
CA PRO A 155 26.53 15.49 -52.20
C PRO A 155 26.75 13.99 -51.92
N ASP A 156 27.91 13.45 -52.31
CA ASP A 156 28.27 12.05 -52.05
C ASP A 156 28.43 11.76 -50.56
N TRP A 157 29.02 12.71 -49.83
CA TRP A 157 29.13 12.66 -48.37
C TRP A 157 27.75 12.60 -47.71
N LEU A 158 26.83 13.47 -48.12
CA LEU A 158 25.46 13.50 -47.58
C LEU A 158 24.67 12.26 -47.98
N ALA A 159 24.86 11.73 -49.18
CA ALA A 159 24.27 10.47 -49.61
C ALA A 159 24.75 9.29 -48.75
N SER A 160 25.95 9.39 -48.17
CA SER A 160 26.46 8.39 -47.24
C SER A 160 25.66 8.31 -45.94
N PHE A 161 24.99 9.40 -45.53
CA PHE A 161 24.24 9.46 -44.27
C PHE A 161 23.04 8.53 -44.24
N SER A 162 22.47 8.21 -45.41
CA SER A 162 21.39 7.22 -45.55
C SER A 162 21.79 5.80 -45.12
N ARG A 163 23.09 5.53 -44.94
CA ARG A 163 23.61 4.24 -44.44
C ARG A 163 23.64 4.15 -42.92
N TYR A 164 23.45 5.26 -42.21
CA TYR A 164 23.53 5.33 -40.76
C TYR A 164 22.15 5.51 -40.15
N PRO A 165 21.72 4.61 -39.24
CA PRO A 165 20.37 4.61 -38.68
C PRO A 165 19.99 5.92 -37.96
N SER A 166 20.96 6.61 -37.35
CA SER A 166 20.70 7.86 -36.61
C SER A 166 20.58 9.11 -37.50
N LEU A 167 21.07 9.03 -38.75
CA LEU A 167 21.14 10.13 -39.72
C LEU A 167 20.11 9.99 -40.85
N GLN A 168 19.62 8.78 -41.15
CA GLN A 168 18.66 8.50 -42.24
C GLN A 168 17.30 9.22 -42.05
N ASP A 169 16.85 9.41 -40.81
CA ASP A 169 15.54 9.98 -40.49
C ASP A 169 15.57 11.53 -40.40
N ARG A 170 16.66 12.17 -40.84
CA ARG A 170 16.87 13.62 -40.74
C ARG A 170 17.07 14.22 -42.13
N PRO A 171 16.06 14.88 -42.72
CA PRO A 171 16.21 15.48 -44.04
C PRO A 171 17.06 16.77 -43.97
N PHE A 172 18.14 16.81 -44.73
CA PHE A 172 18.95 18.02 -44.93
C PHE A 172 18.40 18.82 -46.11
N GLY A 173 18.31 20.13 -45.94
CA GLY A 173 17.50 20.96 -46.82
C GLY A 173 18.08 22.31 -47.19
N VAL A 174 18.85 22.92 -46.29
CA VAL A 174 19.44 24.24 -46.51
C VAL A 174 20.92 24.04 -46.79
N PHE A 175 21.36 24.52 -47.95
CA PHE A 175 22.75 24.47 -48.39
C PHE A 175 23.21 25.88 -48.70
N GLU A 176 24.13 26.38 -47.89
CA GLU A 176 24.87 27.60 -48.19
C GLU A 176 26.32 27.23 -48.45
N LEU A 177 26.84 27.63 -49.61
CA LEU A 177 28.23 27.45 -49.99
C LEU A 177 28.81 28.84 -50.27
N VAL A 178 29.76 29.26 -49.44
CA VAL A 178 30.41 30.57 -49.53
C VAL A 178 31.90 30.36 -49.75
N GLU A 179 32.46 31.04 -50.73
CA GLU A 179 33.90 31.06 -50.98
C GLU A 179 34.57 31.94 -49.91
N ASP A 180 35.52 31.37 -49.18
CA ASP A 180 36.22 32.01 -48.06
C ASP A 180 37.67 32.31 -48.50
N GLU A 181 38.22 33.44 -48.04
CA GLU A 181 39.56 33.93 -48.44
C GLU A 181 40.69 32.99 -47.98
N GLN A 182 40.40 32.05 -47.08
CA GLN A 182 41.30 31.00 -46.63
C GLN A 182 41.01 29.65 -47.31
N GLN A 183 41.74 29.35 -48.39
CA GLN A 183 41.84 28.03 -49.07
C GLN A 183 40.71 27.03 -48.76
N GLY A 184 39.55 27.21 -49.38
CA GLY A 184 38.44 26.27 -49.33
C GLY A 184 37.07 26.93 -49.41
N LEU A 185 36.01 26.12 -49.54
CA LEU A 185 34.63 26.57 -49.53
C LEU A 185 34.02 26.28 -48.16
N ARG A 186 33.40 27.28 -47.52
CA ARG A 186 32.62 27.08 -46.30
C ARG A 186 31.24 26.58 -46.68
N PHE A 187 30.80 25.50 -46.03
CA PHE A 187 29.45 24.99 -46.19
C PHE A 187 28.68 25.04 -44.87
N VAL A 188 27.39 25.31 -44.98
CA VAL A 188 26.42 25.12 -43.91
C VAL A 188 25.34 24.19 -44.46
N VAL A 189 25.12 23.07 -43.78
CA VAL A 189 24.05 22.12 -44.08
C VAL A 189 23.14 21.99 -42.87
N GLY A 190 21.84 22.16 -43.07
CA GLY A 190 20.87 22.11 -41.98
C GLY A 190 19.51 21.59 -42.41
N HIS A 191 18.69 21.27 -41.40
CA HIS A 191 17.30 20.87 -41.59
C HIS A 191 16.48 22.01 -42.25
N LEU A 192 15.56 21.65 -43.15
CA LEU A 192 14.80 22.52 -44.06
C LEU A 192 14.00 23.67 -43.37
N ASN A 193 13.89 23.67 -42.03
CA ASN A 193 13.02 24.56 -41.26
C ASN A 193 13.73 25.75 -40.58
N ASN A 194 15.06 25.90 -40.74
CA ASN A 194 15.86 26.94 -40.04
C ASN A 194 16.67 27.85 -40.99
N ALA A 195 16.26 27.97 -42.26
CA ALA A 195 16.89 28.83 -43.27
C ALA A 195 16.66 30.35 -43.07
N GLY A 196 16.01 30.76 -41.98
CA GLY A 196 15.48 32.11 -41.83
C GLY A 196 16.29 33.08 -40.96
N SER A 197 17.40 32.67 -40.34
CA SER A 197 18.01 33.46 -39.25
C SER A 197 19.44 33.94 -39.48
N ASN A 198 20.08 33.66 -40.61
CA ASN A 198 21.46 34.09 -40.86
C ASN A 198 21.58 35.16 -41.98
N GLN A 199 20.81 36.25 -41.87
CA GLN A 199 21.12 37.49 -42.58
C GLN A 199 22.01 38.36 -41.68
N ASN A 200 23.28 37.98 -41.52
CA ASN A 200 24.31 38.92 -41.09
C ASN A 200 24.95 39.53 -42.33
N THR A 201 24.32 40.61 -42.81
CA THR A 201 24.87 41.53 -43.80
C THR A 201 26.19 42.10 -43.28
N PRO A 202 27.31 42.04 -44.01
CA PRO A 202 28.48 42.83 -43.66
C PRO A 202 28.13 44.30 -43.93
N GLU A 203 27.94 45.07 -42.86
CA GLU A 203 27.81 46.53 -42.96
C GLU A 203 29.13 47.10 -43.50
N ALA A 204 29.16 47.34 -44.80
CA ALA A 204 30.05 48.30 -45.42
C ALA A 204 29.51 49.71 -45.17
N ARG A 205 30.22 50.52 -44.37
CA ARG A 205 30.23 51.99 -44.44
C ARG A 205 31.52 52.46 -43.77
N ARG A 206 32.50 52.94 -44.56
CA ARG A 206 32.72 54.35 -44.91
C ARG A 206 32.90 55.24 -43.69
#